data_AF-A0A8J8JPJ9-F1
#
_entry.id   AF-A0A8J8JPJ9-F1
#
_cell.length_a   1.000
_cell.length_b   1.000
_cell.length_c   1.000
_cell.angle_alpha   90.00
_cell.angle_beta   90.00
_cell.angle_gamma   90.00
#
_symmetry.space_group_name_H-M   'P 1'
#
loop_
_entity.id
_entity.type
_entity.pdbx_description
1 polymer ?
#
loop_
_entity_poly.entity_id
_entity_poly.type
_entity_poly.pdbx_seq_one_letter_code
_entity_poly.pdbx_strand_id
1 'polypeptide(L)'
;MMIENALIIGFVLLVCIVMDIALLWLSAILPRYYPSDVKQSRWEAGNLPIKYPKYTLPLQYLGFMFMFMAAEPIIVILLLFAAYPVVNYYIVLLLALLLLLPAIYVGYKMSLEMAYRPISKSKE
;
A
#
# COMPACT_ATOMS: atom_id res chain seq x y z
N MET A 1 12.27 27.62 16.24
CA MET A 1 12.62 26.21 15.99
C MET A 1 11.41 25.35 15.65
N MET A 2 10.50 24.98 16.57
CA MET A 2 9.36 24.10 16.20
C MET A 2 8.36 24.72 15.21
N ILE A 3 7.98 26.00 15.41
CA ILE A 3 7.07 26.72 14.51
C ILE A 3 7.71 26.93 13.13
N GLU A 4 9.00 27.25 13.09
CA GLU A 4 9.77 27.45 11.87
C GLU A 4 9.88 26.16 11.04
N ASN A 5 10.19 25.04 11.69
CA ASN A 5 10.21 23.73 11.03
C ASN A 5 8.82 23.34 10.48
N ALA A 6 7.76 23.59 11.25
CA ALA A 6 6.39 23.33 10.81
C ALA A 6 6.01 24.19 9.59
N LEU A 7 6.42 25.46 9.56
CA LEU A 7 6.23 26.35 8.42
C LEU A 7 7.01 25.86 7.18
N ILE A 8 8.25 25.42 7.35
CA ILE A 8 9.06 24.87 6.25
C ILE A 8 8.39 23.61 5.67
N ILE A 9 7.96 22.67 6.53
CA ILE A 9 7.28 21.45 6.09
C ILE A 9 5.97 21.79 5.39
N GLY A 10 5.16 22.68 5.97
CA GLY A 10 3.90 23.12 5.37
C GLY A 10 4.11 23.79 4.01
N PHE A 11 5.14 24.61 3.87
CA PHE A 11 5.50 25.25 2.61
C PHE A 11 5.92 24.21 1.55
N VAL A 12 6.75 23.23 1.90
CA VAL A 12 7.15 22.15 0.98
C VAL A 12 5.93 21.36 0.50
N LEU A 13 5.03 20.98 1.41
CA LEU A 13 3.78 20.28 1.06
C LEU A 13 2.90 21.12 0.13
N LEU A 14 2.78 22.42 0.40
CA LEU A 14 2.03 23.34 -0.45
C LEU A 14 2.63 23.40 -1.86
N VAL A 15 3.96 23.51 -1.97
CA VAL A 15 4.65 23.50 -3.27
C VAL A 15 4.37 22.19 -4.03
N CYS A 16 4.45 21.04 -3.37
CA CYS A 16 4.11 19.74 -3.99
C CYS A 16 2.68 19.73 -4.55
N ILE A 17 1.70 20.14 -3.74
CA ILE A 17 0.29 20.14 -4.15
C ILE A 17 0.06 21.13 -5.30
N VAL A 18 0.63 22.33 -5.23
CA VAL A 18 0.50 23.35 -6.29
C VAL A 18 1.11 22.84 -7.60
N MET A 19 2.26 22.18 -7.54
CA MET A 19 2.90 21.59 -8.72
C MET A 19 2.05 20.48 -9.35
N ASP A 20 1.50 19.57 -8.54
CA ASP A 20 0.62 18.50 -9.06
C ASP A 20 -0.63 19.08 -9.73
N ILE A 21 -1.27 20.08 -9.11
CA ILE A 21 -2.43 20.75 -9.68
C ILE A 21 -2.05 21.46 -10.98
N ALA A 22 -0.91 22.16 -11.03
CA ALA A 22 -0.43 22.83 -12.22
C ALA A 22 -0.16 21.84 -13.37
N LEU A 23 0.43 20.68 -13.08
CA LEU A 23 0.65 19.62 -14.06
C LEU A 23 -0.66 19.01 -14.56
N LEU A 24 -1.63 18.77 -13.67
CA LEU A 24 -2.96 18.30 -14.07
C LEU A 24 -3.68 19.31 -14.96
N TRP A 25 -3.63 20.60 -14.60
CA TRP A 25 -4.15 21.68 -15.43
C TRP A 25 -3.48 21.76 -16.80
N LEU A 26 -2.15 21.70 -16.83
CA LEU A 26 -1.39 21.71 -18.08
C LEU A 26 -1.75 20.51 -18.96
N SER A 27 -1.90 19.32 -18.37
CA SER A 27 -2.32 18.10 -19.07
C SER A 27 -3.75 18.17 -19.63
N ALA A 28 -4.60 19.02 -19.07
CA ALA A 28 -5.94 19.26 -19.57
C ALA A 28 -5.96 20.22 -20.77
N ILE A 29 -5.03 21.18 -20.83
CA ILE A 29 -4.93 22.17 -21.91
C ILE A 29 -4.13 21.63 -23.10
N LEU A 30 -3.11 20.81 -22.85
CA LEU A 30 -2.30 20.20 -23.91
C LEU A 30 -3.16 19.35 -24.86
N PRO A 31 -2.83 19.35 -26.17
CA PRO A 31 -3.61 18.63 -27.16
C PRO A 31 -3.63 17.13 -26.83
N ARG A 32 -4.83 16.60 -26.56
CA ARG A 32 -5.03 15.18 -26.32
C ARG A 32 -5.06 14.45 -27.64
N TYR A 33 -4.22 13.45 -27.80
CA TYR A 33 -4.34 12.49 -28.89
C TYR A 33 -5.68 11.78 -28.74
N TYR A 34 -6.55 11.82 -29.76
CA TYR A 34 -7.80 11.07 -29.79
C TYR A 34 -7.48 9.57 -29.93
N PRO A 35 -7.56 8.78 -28.84
CA PRO A 35 -7.20 7.37 -28.92
C PRO A 35 -8.32 6.63 -29.67
N SER A 36 -7.95 5.77 -30.62
CA SER A 36 -8.90 4.86 -31.27
C SER A 36 -9.52 3.92 -30.24
N ASP A 37 -10.67 3.33 -30.56
CA ASP A 37 -11.38 2.40 -29.67
C ASP A 37 -10.48 1.23 -29.19
N VAL A 38 -9.55 0.80 -30.05
CA VAL A 38 -8.53 -0.22 -29.72
C VAL A 38 -7.54 0.25 -28.67
N LYS A 39 -7.20 1.56 -28.64
CA LYS A 39 -6.33 2.14 -27.60
C LYS A 39 -7.07 2.40 -26.28
N GLN A 40 -8.39 2.51 -26.31
CA GLN A 40 -9.24 2.70 -25.12
C GLN A 40 -9.69 1.37 -24.51
N SER A 41 -9.60 0.26 -25.26
CA SER A 41 -9.95 -1.06 -24.77
C SER A 41 -8.94 -1.57 -23.74
N ARG A 42 -9.36 -2.54 -22.92
CA ARG A 42 -8.48 -3.16 -21.93
C ARG A 42 -7.38 -3.94 -22.64
N TRP A 43 -6.13 -3.77 -22.19
CA TRP A 43 -5.03 -4.56 -22.68
C TRP A 43 -5.20 -6.03 -22.25
N GLU A 44 -5.50 -6.88 -23.21
CA GLU A 44 -5.51 -8.32 -23.06
C GLU A 44 -4.65 -8.87 -24.18
N ALA A 45 -3.56 -9.57 -23.85
CA ALA A 45 -2.45 -9.95 -24.74
C ALA A 45 -2.89 -10.59 -26.08
N GLY A 46 -3.35 -9.76 -27.03
CA GLY A 46 -3.94 -10.17 -28.31
C GLY A 46 -5.40 -10.68 -28.25
N ASN A 47 -6.06 -10.67 -27.09
CA ASN A 47 -7.43 -11.20 -26.93
C ASN A 47 -8.48 -10.07 -26.86
N LEU A 48 -9.72 -10.39 -27.26
CA LEU A 48 -10.84 -9.47 -27.07
C LEU A 48 -11.10 -9.27 -25.57
N PRO A 49 -11.28 -8.02 -25.11
CA PRO A 49 -11.39 -7.72 -23.69
C PRO A 49 -12.56 -8.46 -23.03
N ILE A 50 -12.28 -9.23 -21.99
CA ILE A 50 -13.29 -9.95 -21.22
C ILE A 50 -14.09 -8.91 -20.41
N LYS A 51 -15.41 -8.88 -20.65
CA LYS A 51 -16.33 -7.92 -20.00
C LYS A 51 -16.41 -8.06 -18.48
N TYR A 52 -16.17 -9.26 -17.96
CA TYR A 52 -16.24 -9.56 -16.54
C TYR A 52 -14.85 -9.86 -15.96
N PRO A 53 -14.46 -9.23 -14.86
CA PRO A 53 -13.19 -9.55 -14.21
C PRO A 53 -13.22 -11.00 -13.72
N LYS A 54 -12.11 -11.72 -13.93
CA LYS A 54 -11.97 -13.11 -13.50
C LYS A 54 -12.11 -13.29 -11.97
N TYR A 55 -11.86 -12.24 -11.20
CA TYR A 55 -11.94 -12.22 -9.74
C TYR A 55 -12.56 -10.89 -9.26
N THR A 56 -13.46 -10.96 -8.27
CA THR A 56 -14.14 -9.80 -7.67
C THR A 56 -13.25 -9.00 -6.73
N LEU A 57 -12.37 -9.70 -6.01
CA LEU A 57 -11.30 -9.10 -5.20
C LEU A 57 -10.01 -9.77 -5.62
N PRO A 58 -9.07 -9.04 -6.21
CA PRO A 58 -7.82 -9.62 -6.57
C PRO A 58 -7.01 -9.74 -5.27
N LEU A 59 -6.44 -10.92 -5.09
CA LEU A 59 -5.08 -11.10 -4.59
C LEU A 59 -4.89 -11.47 -3.11
N GLN A 60 -4.00 -12.44 -2.97
CA GLN A 60 -3.18 -12.78 -1.79
C GLN A 60 -2.66 -11.57 -0.98
N TYR A 61 -2.66 -10.37 -1.58
CA TYR A 61 -2.10 -9.14 -1.04
C TYR A 61 -2.87 -8.65 0.18
N LEU A 62 -4.14 -9.05 0.37
CA LEU A 62 -4.86 -8.76 1.62
C LEU A 62 -4.20 -9.42 2.84
N GLY A 63 -3.68 -10.64 2.70
CA GLY A 63 -2.94 -11.30 3.78
C GLY A 63 -1.64 -10.56 4.12
N PHE A 64 -0.93 -10.06 3.11
CA PHE A 64 0.25 -9.20 3.30
C PHE A 64 -0.10 -7.82 3.87
N MET A 65 -1.25 -7.25 3.51
CA MET A 65 -1.76 -6.01 4.09
C MET A 65 -2.03 -6.17 5.59
N PHE A 66 -2.67 -7.27 6.01
CA PHE A 66 -2.87 -7.58 7.43
C PHE A 66 -1.56 -7.79 8.17
N MET A 67 -0.58 -8.47 7.54
CA MET A 67 0.77 -8.60 8.08
C MET A 67 1.42 -7.23 8.31
N PHE A 68 1.33 -6.33 7.33
CA PHE A 68 1.87 -4.98 7.41
C PHE A 68 1.22 -4.18 8.54
N MET A 69 -0.12 -4.13 8.59
CA MET A 69 -0.85 -3.39 9.63
C MET A 69 -0.59 -3.92 11.04
N ALA A 70 -0.33 -5.23 11.20
CA ALA A 70 0.03 -5.81 12.48
C ALA A 70 1.49 -5.52 12.87
N ALA A 71 2.41 -5.46 11.90
CA ALA A 71 3.83 -5.20 12.13
C ALA A 71 4.15 -3.71 12.34
N GLU A 72 3.45 -2.82 11.67
CA GLU A 72 3.64 -1.36 11.73
C GLU A 72 3.71 -0.81 13.17
N PRO A 73 2.75 -1.05 14.07
CA PRO A 73 2.81 -0.50 15.42
C PRO A 73 4.02 -1.00 16.22
N ILE A 74 4.48 -2.24 15.97
CA ILE A 74 5.67 -2.80 16.61
C ILE A 74 6.91 -2.03 16.16
N ILE A 75 7.02 -1.74 14.86
CA ILE A 75 8.12 -0.94 14.29
C ILE A 75 8.09 0.49 14.83
N VAL A 76 6.91 1.10 14.95
CA VAL A 76 6.78 2.45 15.53
C VAL A 76 7.29 2.49 16.98
N ILE A 77 6.93 1.49 17.80
CA ILE A 77 7.43 1.39 19.18
C ILE A 77 8.95 1.22 19.22
N LEU A 78 9.52 0.40 18.31
CA LEU A 78 10.97 0.26 18.18
C LEU A 78 11.67 1.58 17.84
N LEU A 79 11.11 2.35 16.91
CA LEU A 79 11.65 3.66 16.52
C LEU A 79 11.55 4.68 17.66
N LEU A 80 10.46 4.65 18.44
CA LEU A 80 10.31 5.50 19.62
C LEU A 80 11.37 5.19 20.69
N PHE A 81 11.62 3.92 20.98
CA PHE A 81 12.68 3.53 21.93
C PHE A 81 14.09 3.77 21.39
N ALA A 82 14.29 3.73 20.07
CA ALA A 82 15.55 4.14 19.45
C ALA A 82 15.81 5.65 19.61
N ALA A 83 14.76 6.47 19.54
CA ALA A 83 14.86 7.92 19.77
C ALA A 83 15.01 8.27 21.26
N TYR A 84 14.36 7.52 22.15
CA TYR A 84 14.37 7.73 23.61
C TYR A 84 14.70 6.41 24.34
N PRO A 85 16.00 6.09 24.51
CA PRO A 85 16.42 4.82 25.11
C PRO A 85 16.25 4.85 26.64
N VAL A 86 15.03 4.61 27.11
CA VAL A 86 14.70 4.54 28.56
C VAL A 86 14.72 3.10 29.08
N VAL A 87 14.62 2.11 28.18
CA VAL A 87 14.49 0.68 28.49
C VAL A 87 15.67 -0.09 27.91
N ASN A 88 16.05 -1.20 28.53
CA ASN A 88 17.12 -2.07 28.04
C ASN A 88 16.81 -2.57 26.61
N TYR A 89 17.71 -2.27 25.68
CA TYR A 89 17.62 -2.63 24.26
C TYR A 89 17.30 -4.12 24.04
N TYR A 90 17.96 -5.03 24.76
CA TYR A 90 17.78 -6.47 24.56
C TYR A 90 16.36 -6.93 24.90
N ILE A 91 15.73 -6.33 25.90
CA ILE A 91 14.36 -6.64 26.30
C ILE A 91 13.38 -6.18 25.21
N VAL A 92 13.55 -4.94 24.75
CA VAL A 92 12.69 -4.35 23.70
C VAL A 92 12.81 -5.13 22.39
N LEU A 93 14.03 -5.50 22.00
CA LEU A 93 14.27 -6.33 20.80
C LEU A 93 13.58 -7.69 20.91
N LEU A 94 13.73 -8.37 22.06
CA LEU A 94 13.11 -9.68 22.27
C LEU A 94 11.58 -9.59 22.23
N LEU A 95 11.00 -8.56 22.84
CA LEU A 95 9.56 -8.30 22.85
C LEU A 95 9.04 -8.03 21.42
N ALA A 96 9.77 -7.24 20.62
CA ALA A 96 9.40 -6.96 19.25
C ALA A 96 9.46 -8.21 18.35
N LEU A 97 10.50 -9.04 18.49
CA LEU A 97 10.60 -10.31 17.78
C LEU A 97 9.44 -11.25 18.16
N LEU A 98 9.11 -11.34 19.45
CA LEU A 98 8.01 -12.17 19.94
C LEU A 98 6.66 -11.71 19.39
N LEU A 99 6.41 -10.40 19.32
CA LEU A 99 5.19 -9.83 18.77
C LEU A 99 5.11 -9.92 17.24
N LEU A 100 6.24 -9.90 16.53
CA LEU A 100 6.27 -10.03 15.07
C LEU A 100 5.95 -11.46 14.60
N LEU A 101 6.33 -12.48 15.36
CA LEU A 101 6.08 -13.88 15.00
C LEU A 101 4.60 -14.20 14.70
N PRO A 102 3.61 -13.88 15.57
CA PRO A 102 2.20 -14.13 15.27
C PRO A 102 1.69 -13.28 14.11
N ALA A 103 2.16 -12.04 13.96
CA ALA A 103 1.78 -11.16 12.85
C ALA A 103 2.21 -11.74 11.49
N ILE A 104 3.45 -12.23 11.41
CA ILE A 104 4.00 -12.87 10.21
C ILE A 104 3.30 -14.21 9.95
N TYR A 105 3.13 -15.04 10.98
CA TYR A 105 2.51 -16.35 10.85
C TYR A 105 1.07 -16.26 10.34
N VAL A 106 0.23 -15.42 10.97
CA VAL A 106 -1.17 -15.26 10.58
C VAL A 106 -1.27 -14.66 9.18
N GLY A 107 -0.51 -13.60 8.90
CA GLY A 107 -0.51 -12.95 7.58
C GLY A 107 -0.08 -13.89 6.45
N TYR A 108 0.96 -14.70 6.69
CA TYR A 108 1.44 -15.69 5.73
C TYR A 108 0.41 -16.80 5.48
N LYS A 109 -0.16 -17.36 6.56
CA LYS A 109 -1.21 -18.39 6.47
C LYS A 109 -2.43 -17.89 5.69
N MET A 110 -2.91 -16.69 6.01
CA MET A 110 -4.04 -16.07 5.31
C MET A 110 -3.72 -15.86 3.83
N SER A 111 -2.50 -15.40 3.51
CA SER A 111 -2.06 -15.22 2.12
C SER A 111 -2.07 -16.55 1.35
N LEU A 112 -1.62 -17.64 1.96
CA LEU A 112 -1.67 -18.98 1.38
C LEU A 112 -3.10 -19.50 1.19
N GLU A 113 -3.97 -19.32 2.19
CA GLU A 113 -5.38 -19.72 2.07
C GLU A 113 -6.08 -18.97 0.94
N MET A 114 -5.79 -17.68 0.77
CA MET A 114 -6.32 -16.86 -0.33
C MET A 114 -5.69 -17.25 -1.68
N ALA A 115 -4.41 -17.65 -1.70
CA ALA A 115 -3.70 -18.11 -2.90
C ALA A 115 -4.30 -19.37 -3.50
N TYR A 116 -4.57 -20.35 -2.63
CA TYR A 116 -4.96 -21.71 -3.02
C TYR A 116 -6.44 -21.98 -2.77
N ARG A 117 -7.26 -20.96 -2.50
CA ARG A 117 -8.70 -21.11 -2.28
C ARG A 117 -9.34 -21.81 -3.50
N PRO A 118 -9.91 -23.02 -3.35
CA PRO A 118 -10.50 -23.73 -4.47
C PRO A 118 -11.71 -22.97 -5.00
N ILE A 119 -11.81 -22.88 -6.33
CA ILE A 119 -12.81 -22.11 -7.09
C ILE A 119 -14.25 -22.66 -6.92
N SER A 120 -14.44 -23.78 -6.20
CA SER A 120 -15.67 -24.56 -6.21
C SER A 120 -16.86 -24.00 -5.43
N LYS A 121 -16.73 -22.89 -4.68
CA LYS A 121 -17.82 -22.32 -3.87
C LYS A 121 -18.34 -20.94 -4.33
N SER A 122 -18.00 -20.52 -5.54
CA SER A 122 -18.41 -19.22 -6.10
C SER A 122 -19.58 -19.30 -7.10
N LYS A 123 -20.31 -20.43 -7.13
CA LYS A 123 -21.46 -20.64 -8.01
C LYS A 123 -22.65 -21.18 -7.20
N GLU A 124 -23.26 -20.29 -6.44
CA GLU A 124 -24.71 -20.28 -6.23
C GLU A 124 -25.21 -18.88 -6.56
#